data_AF-A0AAC9L9N8-F1
#
_entry.id   AF-A0AAC9L9N8-F1
#
_cell.length_a   1.000
_cell.length_b   1.000
_cell.length_c   1.000
_cell.angle_alpha   90.00
_cell.angle_beta   90.00
_cell.angle_gamma   90.00
#
_symmetry.space_group_name_H-M   'P 1'
#
loop_
_entity.id
_entity.type
_entity.pdbx_description
1 polymer ?
#
loop_
_entity_poly.entity_id
_entity_poly.type
_entity_poly.pdbx_seq_one_letter_code
_entity_poly.pdbx_strand_id
1 'polypeptide(L)'
;MSGTFELDPERLPQAIADLEEARSRIIDIAQEARELGLETPNQGSDGVSSNAGLQISRVAGGQDGALFNANEAYLEALNATIDNFKAMLADYHSVEDANQLGLQNIDAAEFSVSETPSERREREFYENNPHIPPGARG
;
A
#
# COMPACT_ATOMS: atom_id res chain seq x y z
N MET A 1 14.54 15.71 8.01
CA MET A 1 15.24 14.88 7.00
C MET A 1 14.21 13.91 6.43
N SER A 2 13.55 14.25 5.33
CA SER A 2 12.62 13.35 4.66
C SER A 2 13.43 12.48 3.69
N GLY A 3 13.81 11.27 4.13
CA GLY A 3 14.29 10.27 3.20
C GLY A 3 13.11 9.85 2.33
N THR A 4 13.06 10.33 1.09
CA THR A 4 12.16 9.80 0.08
C THR A 4 12.64 8.39 -0.23
N PHE A 5 12.00 7.39 0.39
CA PHE A 5 12.16 6.01 -0.02
C PHE A 5 11.43 5.84 -1.35
N GLU A 6 12.19 5.70 -2.44
CA GLU A 6 11.69 5.23 -3.72
C GLU A 6 11.40 3.73 -3.55
N LEU A 7 10.26 3.42 -2.94
CA LEU A 7 9.85 2.04 -2.71
C LEU A 7 9.15 1.55 -3.98
N ASP A 8 9.74 0.53 -4.60
CA ASP A 8 9.17 -0.19 -5.74
C ASP A 8 7.73 -0.63 -5.42
N PRO A 9 6.71 -0.22 -6.20
CA PRO A 9 5.31 -0.54 -5.94
C PRO A 9 5.04 -2.03 -5.80
N GLU A 10 5.80 -2.88 -6.49
CA GLU A 10 5.67 -4.33 -6.40
C GLU A 10 6.09 -4.88 -5.02
N ARG A 11 6.92 -4.14 -4.28
CA ARG A 11 7.42 -4.51 -2.95
C ARG A 11 6.59 -3.94 -1.81
N LEU A 12 5.73 -2.95 -2.08
CA LEU A 12 4.84 -2.35 -1.08
C LEU A 12 3.98 -3.38 -0.34
N PRO A 13 3.34 -4.38 -1.01
CA PRO A 13 2.53 -5.37 -0.30
C PRO A 13 3.31 -6.18 0.73
N GLN A 14 4.53 -6.62 0.37
CA GLN A 14 5.38 -7.37 1.29
C GLN A 14 5.87 -6.48 2.44
N ALA A 15 6.25 -5.24 2.16
CA ALA A 15 6.67 -4.30 3.19
C ALA A 15 5.53 -3.99 4.19
N ILE A 16 4.29 -3.88 3.72
CA ILE A 16 3.11 -3.75 4.58
C ILE A 16 2.94 -4.99 5.45
N ALA A 17 3.06 -6.20 4.88
CA ALA A 17 2.93 -7.45 5.62
C ALA A 17 4.00 -7.58 6.72
N ASP A 18 5.26 -7.24 6.41
CA ASP A 18 6.37 -7.27 7.38
C ASP A 18 6.15 -6.26 8.51
N LEU A 19 5.64 -5.06 8.20
CA LEU A 19 5.31 -4.04 9.19
C LEU A 19 4.11 -4.46 10.07
N GLU A 20 3.11 -5.11 9.50
CA GLU A 20 1.98 -5.66 10.25
C GLU A 20 2.40 -6.80 11.19
N GLU A 21 3.33 -7.67 10.75
CA GLU A 21 3.92 -8.70 11.60
C GLU A 21 4.72 -8.08 12.76
N ALA A 22 5.57 -7.09 12.46
CA ALA A 22 6.35 -6.38 13.47
C ALA A 22 5.43 -5.69 14.50
N ARG A 23 4.35 -5.08 14.04
CA ARG A 23 3.32 -4.49 14.88
C ARG A 23 2.67 -5.54 15.78
N SER A 24 2.30 -6.71 15.24
CA SER A 24 1.74 -7.80 16.05
C SER A 24 2.68 -8.21 17.17
N ARG A 25 3.97 -8.39 16.88
CA ARG A 25 4.96 -8.78 17.89
C ARG A 25 5.12 -7.75 19.00
N ILE A 26 5.05 -6.45 18.68
CA ILE A 26 5.12 -5.39 19.70
C ILE A 26 3.87 -5.41 20.59
N ILE A 27 2.69 -5.70 20.03
CA ILE A 27 1.46 -5.87 20.82
C ILE A 27 1.61 -7.05 21.77
N ASP A 28 2.14 -8.18 21.29
CA ASP A 28 2.37 -9.37 22.12
C ASP A 28 3.32 -9.06 23.28
N ILE A 29 4.46 -8.41 23.00
CA ILE A 29 5.44 -7.99 24.02
C ILE A 29 4.80 -7.02 25.02
N ALA A 30 3.99 -6.06 24.55
CA ALA A 30 3.31 -5.12 25.42
C ALA A 30 2.28 -5.81 26.33
N GLN A 31 1.64 -6.88 25.83
CA GLN A 31 0.71 -7.67 26.61
C GLN A 31 1.44 -8.53 27.66
N GLU A 32 2.53 -9.21 27.29
CA GLU A 32 3.38 -9.94 28.23
C GLU A 32 3.93 -9.03 29.34
N ALA A 33 4.39 -7.81 28.98
CA ALA A 33 4.86 -6.84 29.96
C ALA A 33 3.76 -6.38 30.93
N ARG A 34 2.51 -6.23 30.45
CA ARG A 34 1.37 -5.94 31.32
C ARG A 34 1.05 -7.11 32.23
N GLU A 35 1.07 -8.33 31.72
CA GLU A 35 0.83 -9.55 32.51
C GLU A 35 1.88 -9.68 33.63
N LEU A 36 3.16 -9.45 33.31
CA LEU A 36 4.24 -9.39 34.28
C LEU A 36 4.05 -8.25 35.31
N GLY A 37 3.53 -7.10 34.86
CA GLY A 37 3.21 -5.97 35.73
C GLY A 37 2.07 -6.25 36.72
N LEU A 38 1.10 -7.08 36.31
CA LEU A 38 -0.04 -7.52 37.11
C LEU A 38 0.30 -8.70 38.03
N GLU A 39 1.40 -9.40 37.76
CA GLU A 39 1.87 -10.48 38.62
C GLU A 39 2.23 -9.92 39.99
N THR A 40 1.40 -10.26 40.98
CA THR A 40 1.62 -9.86 42.37
C THR A 40 3.02 -10.31 42.79
N PRO A 41 3.88 -9.41 43.32
CA PRO A 41 5.20 -9.76 43.84
C PRO A 41 5.10 -10.99 44.76
N ASN A 42 5.56 -12.14 44.28
CA ASN A 42 5.47 -13.37 45.05
C ASN A 42 6.37 -13.26 46.29
N GLN A 43 5.75 -13.00 47.43
CA GLN A 43 5.96 -13.60 48.74
C GLN A 43 7.38 -14.01 49.17
N GLY A 44 8.42 -13.24 48.82
CA GLY A 44 9.67 -13.35 49.57
C GLY A 44 9.39 -12.94 51.02
N SER A 45 9.80 -13.78 51.98
CA SER A 45 9.58 -13.50 53.42
C SER A 45 10.37 -12.28 53.94
N ASP A 46 11.16 -11.64 53.07
CA ASP A 46 11.97 -10.48 53.39
C ASP A 46 11.54 -9.21 52.62
N GLY A 47 11.86 -8.05 53.20
CA GLY A 47 11.50 -6.75 52.63
C GLY A 47 12.22 -6.41 51.31
N VAL A 48 13.32 -7.12 51.00
CA VAL A 48 14.10 -6.87 49.77
C VAL A 48 13.37 -7.47 48.56
N SER A 49 12.89 -8.71 48.69
CA SER A 49 12.15 -9.41 47.65
C SER A 49 10.82 -8.72 47.34
N SER A 50 10.12 -8.24 48.38
CA SER A 50 8.90 -7.45 48.22
C SER A 50 9.14 -6.15 47.45
N ASN A 51 10.21 -5.41 47.77
CA ASN A 51 10.58 -4.20 47.04
C ASN A 51 10.98 -4.49 45.58
N ALA A 52 11.75 -5.56 45.35
CA ALA A 52 12.16 -5.97 44.00
C ALA A 52 10.95 -6.26 43.10
N GLY A 53 9.98 -7.04 43.56
CA GLY A 53 8.77 -7.28 42.77
C GLY A 53 7.93 -6.02 42.55
N LEU A 54 7.89 -5.10 43.52
CA LEU A 54 7.17 -3.83 43.37
C LEU A 54 7.84 -2.91 42.33
N GLN A 55 9.17 -2.93 42.23
CA GLN A 55 9.90 -2.21 41.17
C GLN A 55 9.75 -2.87 39.80
N ILE A 56 9.79 -4.21 39.73
CA ILE A 56 9.54 -4.95 38.48
C ILE A 56 8.13 -4.64 37.95
N SER A 57 7.11 -4.73 38.80
CA SER A 57 5.73 -4.39 38.44
C SER A 57 5.62 -2.95 37.92
N ARG A 58 6.29 -2.01 38.58
CA ARG A 58 6.27 -0.59 38.18
C ARG A 58 6.99 -0.33 36.86
N VAL A 59 8.09 -1.03 36.57
CA VAL A 59 8.85 -0.88 35.32
C VAL A 59 8.16 -1.61 34.15
N ALA A 60 7.57 -2.78 34.40
CA ALA A 60 6.95 -3.62 33.38
C ALA A 60 5.54 -3.14 32.99
N GLY A 61 4.72 -2.73 33.97
CA GLY A 61 3.32 -2.36 33.75
C GLY A 61 2.96 -0.90 34.06
N GLY A 62 3.90 -0.10 34.58
CA GLY A 62 3.62 1.29 34.96
C GLY A 62 3.64 2.25 33.77
N GLN A 63 2.72 3.22 33.78
CA GLN A 63 2.72 4.38 32.86
C GLN A 63 4.03 5.18 32.91
N ASP A 64 4.70 5.20 34.06
CA ASP A 64 6.01 5.84 34.24
C ASP A 64 7.18 4.98 33.73
N GLY A 65 6.90 3.75 33.27
CA GLY A 65 7.88 2.86 32.70
C GLY A 65 8.35 3.36 31.34
N ALA A 66 9.67 3.56 31.19
CA ALA A 66 10.26 3.96 29.91
C ALA A 66 9.92 2.97 28.77
N LEU A 67 9.72 1.69 29.10
CA LEU A 67 9.35 0.63 28.15
C LEU A 67 7.90 0.76 27.64
N PHE A 68 6.96 1.10 28.53
CA PHE A 68 5.56 1.31 28.13
C PHE A 68 5.44 2.45 27.12
N ASN A 69 6.04 3.60 27.45
CA ASN A 69 6.02 4.78 26.58
C ASN A 69 6.76 4.55 25.26
N ALA A 70 7.88 3.80 25.28
CA ALA A 70 8.58 3.42 24.07
C ALA A 70 7.73 2.52 23.16
N ASN A 71 7.06 1.51 23.72
CA ASN A 71 6.17 0.62 22.96
C ASN A 71 4.99 1.36 22.33
N GLU A 72 4.35 2.27 23.06
CA GLU A 72 3.27 3.10 22.52
C GLU A 72 3.76 3.97 21.35
N ALA A 73 4.91 4.64 21.52
CA ALA A 73 5.51 5.45 20.46
C ALA A 73 5.90 4.63 19.22
N TYR A 74 6.41 3.41 19.41
CA TYR A 74 6.70 2.50 18.29
C TYR A 74 5.44 2.03 17.57
N LEU A 75 4.37 1.71 18.32
CA LEU A 75 3.09 1.33 17.73
C LEU A 75 2.49 2.47 16.92
N GLU A 76 2.52 3.69 17.43
CA GLU A 76 2.06 4.88 16.71
C GLU A 76 2.85 5.09 15.41
N ALA A 77 4.18 5.03 15.48
CA ALA A 77 5.04 5.19 14.30
C ALA A 77 4.83 4.09 13.25
N LEU A 78 4.65 2.83 13.68
CA LEU A 78 4.35 1.72 12.78
C LEU A 78 2.98 1.88 12.12
N ASN A 79 1.95 2.25 12.87
CA ASN A 79 0.62 2.48 12.31
C ASN A 79 0.66 3.59 11.24
N ALA A 80 1.30 4.72 11.55
CA ALA A 80 1.44 5.82 10.61
C ALA A 80 2.19 5.41 9.33
N THR A 81 3.20 4.53 9.45
CA THR A 81 3.97 4.03 8.32
C THR A 81 3.14 3.06 7.46
N ILE A 82 2.41 2.13 8.09
CA ILE A 82 1.51 1.19 7.42
C ILE A 82 0.42 1.95 6.64
N ASP A 83 -0.20 2.96 7.27
CA ASP A 83 -1.25 3.76 6.65
C ASP A 83 -0.71 4.53 5.45
N ASN A 84 0.49 5.09 5.55
CA ASN A 84 1.16 5.75 4.43
C ASN A 84 1.43 4.78 3.27
N PHE A 85 1.96 3.59 3.56
CA PHE A 85 2.22 2.60 2.50
C PHE A 85 0.94 2.09 1.84
N LYS A 86 -0.15 1.93 2.60
CA LYS A 86 -1.47 1.58 2.04
C LYS A 86 -2.01 2.69 1.14
N ALA A 87 -1.85 3.95 1.53
CA ALA A 87 -2.22 5.10 0.69
C ALA A 87 -1.39 5.14 -0.59
N MET A 88 -0.07 4.97 -0.52
CA MET A 88 0.80 4.93 -1.70
C MET A 88 0.41 3.81 -2.68
N LEU A 89 0.05 2.63 -2.17
CA LEU A 89 -0.39 1.50 -2.99
C LEU A 89 -1.74 1.79 -3.68
N ALA A 90 -2.69 2.40 -2.97
CA ALA A 90 -3.97 2.80 -3.53
C ALA A 90 -3.81 3.87 -4.63
N ASP A 91 -2.96 4.86 -4.39
CA ASP A 91 -2.64 5.90 -5.37
C ASP A 91 -2.01 5.28 -6.63
N TYR A 92 -1.05 4.37 -6.47
CA TYR A 92 -0.42 3.67 -7.58
C TYR A 92 -1.44 2.92 -8.46
N HIS A 93 -2.32 2.11 -7.85
CA HIS A 93 -3.36 1.40 -8.59
C HIS A 93 -4.33 2.36 -9.30
N SER A 94 -4.70 3.47 -8.67
CA SER A 94 -5.61 4.45 -9.30
C SER A 94 -5.00 5.09 -10.55
N VAL A 95 -3.69 5.36 -10.53
CA VAL A 95 -2.96 5.94 -11.67
C VAL A 95 -2.81 4.89 -12.78
N GLU A 96 -2.53 3.64 -12.43
CA GLU A 96 -2.45 2.54 -13.39
C GLU A 96 -3.78 2.30 -14.10
N ASP A 97 -4.89 2.25 -13.36
CA ASP A 97 -6.25 2.10 -13.90
C ASP A 97 -6.61 3.27 -14.83
N ALA A 98 -6.30 4.50 -14.44
CA ALA A 98 -6.54 5.69 -15.26
C ALA A 98 -5.73 5.66 -16.58
N ASN A 99 -4.47 5.20 -16.52
CA ASN A 99 -3.63 5.05 -17.70
C ASN A 99 -4.12 3.93 -18.63
N GLN A 100 -4.54 2.79 -18.09
CA GLN A 100 -5.11 1.69 -18.89
C GLN A 100 -6.41 2.11 -19.59
N LEU A 101 -7.30 2.82 -18.90
CA LEU A 101 -8.52 3.37 -19.50
C LEU A 101 -8.21 4.43 -20.58
N GLY A 102 -7.19 5.26 -20.38
CA GLY A 102 -6.73 6.23 -21.38
C GLY A 102 -6.22 5.55 -22.66
N LEU A 103 -5.43 4.48 -22.53
CA LEU A 103 -4.89 3.72 -23.67
C LEU A 103 -5.98 2.96 -24.44
N GLN A 104 -6.96 2.36 -23.76
CA GLN A 104 -8.09 1.69 -24.41
C GLN A 104 -8.91 2.63 -25.30
N ASN A 105 -9.01 3.91 -24.92
CA ASN A 105 -9.73 4.91 -25.72
C ASN A 105 -8.96 5.35 -26.98
N ILE A 106 -7.63 5.23 -26.99
CA ILE A 106 -6.79 5.58 -28.14
C ILE A 106 -6.84 4.46 -29.19
N ASP A 107 -6.73 3.20 -28.77
CA ASP A 107 -6.78 2.03 -29.68
C ASP A 107 -8.14 1.88 -30.37
N ALA A 108 -9.25 2.20 -29.72
CA ALA A 108 -10.58 2.11 -30.34
C ALA A 108 -10.87 3.25 -31.35
N ALA A 109 -10.30 4.44 -31.11
CA ALA A 109 -10.55 5.61 -31.96
C ALA A 109 -9.71 5.60 -33.24
N GLU A 110 -8.44 5.16 -33.19
CA GLU A 110 -7.54 5.14 -34.35
C GLU A 110 -7.84 4.01 -35.37
N PHE A 111 -8.51 2.93 -34.95
CA PHE A 111 -8.83 1.79 -35.84
C PHE A 111 -10.21 1.84 -36.51
N SER A 112 -11.04 2.86 -36.23
CA SER A 112 -12.44 2.86 -36.67
C SER A 112 -12.69 3.34 -38.11
N VAL A 113 -11.68 3.86 -38.82
CA VAL A 113 -11.84 4.32 -40.22
C VAL A 113 -10.59 4.05 -41.06
N SER A 114 -10.16 2.78 -41.17
CA SER A 114 -9.24 2.43 -42.27
C SER A 114 -10.06 2.13 -43.53
N GLU A 115 -10.00 3.03 -44.51
CA GLU A 115 -10.53 2.78 -45.85
C GLU A 115 -10.03 1.42 -46.36
N THR A 116 -10.95 0.55 -46.76
CA THR A 116 -10.60 -0.77 -47.27
C THR A 116 -9.81 -0.65 -48.58
N PRO A 117 -8.93 -1.61 -48.92
CA PRO A 117 -8.20 -1.61 -50.20
C PRO A 117 -9.10 -1.57 -51.45
N SER A 118 -10.38 -1.93 -51.31
CA SER A 118 -11.44 -1.81 -52.31
C SER A 118 -11.94 -0.38 -52.45
N GLU A 119 -12.29 0.29 -51.34
CA GLU A 119 -12.76 1.67 -51.33
C GLU A 119 -11.69 2.65 -51.83
N ARG A 120 -10.42 2.42 -51.45
CA ARG A 120 -9.29 3.23 -51.94
C ARG A 120 -9.16 3.16 -53.46
N ARG A 121 -9.28 1.96 -54.02
CA ARG A 121 -9.19 1.75 -55.48
C ARG A 121 -10.36 2.34 -56.23
N GLU A 122 -11.56 2.33 -55.65
CA GLU A 122 -12.71 3.00 -56.24
C GLU A 122 -12.54 4.51 -56.26
N ARG A 123 -12.09 5.10 -55.15
CA ARG A 123 -11.79 6.54 -55.07
C ARG A 123 -10.77 6.96 -56.11
N GLU A 124 -9.63 6.27 -56.19
CA GLU A 124 -8.58 6.53 -57.18
C GLU A 124 -9.09 6.39 -58.62
N PHE A 125 -10.01 5.45 -58.88
CA PHE A 125 -10.59 5.26 -60.21
C PHE A 125 -11.48 6.43 -60.63
N TYR A 126 -12.35 6.92 -59.73
CA TYR A 126 -13.23 8.05 -60.03
C TYR A 126 -12.50 9.40 -60.02
N GLU A 127 -11.47 9.56 -59.19
CA GLU A 127 -10.58 10.73 -59.24
C GLU A 127 -9.85 10.84 -60.58
N ASN A 128 -9.39 9.72 -61.13
CA ASN A 128 -8.70 9.71 -62.43
C ASN A 128 -9.66 9.68 -63.64
N ASN A 129 -10.93 9.32 -63.46
CA ASN A 129 -11.94 9.26 -64.51
C ASN A 129 -13.24 10.00 -64.11
N PRO A 130 -13.23 11.35 -64.05
CA PRO A 130 -14.34 12.14 -63.54
C PRO A 130 -15.62 12.10 -64.40
N HIS A 131 -15.55 11.51 -65.60
CA HIS A 131 -16.68 11.38 -66.53
C HIS A 131 -17.51 10.11 -66.32
N ILE A 132 -17.09 9.20 -65.43
CA ILE A 132 -17.80 7.95 -65.14
C ILE A 132 -18.54 8.10 -63.81
N PRO A 133 -19.87 7.99 -63.78
CA PRO A 133 -20.63 8.11 -62.53
C PRO A 133 -20.42 6.87 -61.63
N PRO A 134 -20.47 7.05 -60.29
CA PRO A 134 -20.38 5.94 -59.35
C PRO A 134 -21.50 4.92 -59.59
N GLY A 135 -21.14 3.64 -59.80
CA GLY A 135 -22.10 2.54 -59.98
C GLY A 135 -22.26 1.99 -61.40
N ALA A 136 -21.41 2.40 -62.35
CA ALA A 136 -21.47 1.92 -63.74
C ALA A 136 -20.83 0.54 -64.00
N ARG A 137 -20.30 -0.14 -62.96
CA ARG A 137 -19.76 -1.50 -63.06
C ARG A 137 -20.86 -2.52 -62.71
N GLY A 138 -21.44 -3.15 -63.74
CA GLY A 138 -22.23 -4.37 -63.63
C GLY A 138 -21.37 -5.61 -63.77
#